data_AF-A0A9P7JBN9-F1
#
_entry.id   AF-A0A9P7JBN9-F1
#
_cell.length_a   1.000
_cell.length_b   1.000
_cell.length_c   1.000
_cell.angle_alpha   90.00
_cell.angle_beta   90.00
_cell.angle_gamma   90.00
#
_symmetry.space_group_name_H-M   'P 1'
#
loop_
_entity.id
_entity.type
_entity.pdbx_description
1 polymer ?
#
loop_
_entity_poly.entity_id
_entity_poly.type
_entity_poly.pdbx_seq_one_letter_code
_entity_poly.pdbx_strand_id
1 'polypeptide(L)'
;MHDHRATPVINEDVNLELYELLELYCELLIARFGLLDQNSTRDPDPGISEGVCSIIHAAPRTEVKELLVLRDMLMHKYGRDFSAAAMENRSGCVSERIMRKLVIETPSGELVDAYLGEIAKAYSVKWASASSITAAAQGSIVDGLSGSDTLESLPLYSREISDKLPDIPPTEDETGKHKASAGGKSHQTEHSKEETEDEFAVLARRFEELKKR
;
A
#
# COMPACT_ATOMS: atom_id res chain seq x y z
N MET A 1 9.64 -33.33 -5.90
CA MET A 1 11.00 -32.95 -5.42
C MET A 1 11.75 -32.00 -6.39
N HIS A 2 11.15 -31.52 -7.49
CA HIS A 2 11.83 -30.68 -8.49
C HIS A 2 11.41 -29.18 -8.47
N ASP A 3 10.57 -28.79 -7.52
CA ASP A 3 9.76 -27.56 -7.58
C ASP A 3 10.49 -26.28 -7.11
N HIS A 4 11.56 -26.44 -6.33
CA HIS A 4 12.34 -25.36 -5.70
C HIS A 4 13.02 -24.38 -6.67
N ARG A 5 13.00 -24.64 -7.99
CA ARG A 5 13.65 -23.80 -9.01
C ARG A 5 12.78 -22.66 -9.52
N ALA A 6 11.47 -22.77 -9.40
CA ALA A 6 10.55 -21.68 -9.77
C ALA A 6 10.30 -20.71 -8.60
N THR A 7 10.51 -21.13 -7.34
CA THR A 7 10.38 -20.27 -6.16
C THR A 7 11.19 -18.97 -6.23
N PRO A 8 12.48 -18.95 -6.66
CA PRO A 8 13.21 -17.69 -6.83
C PRO A 8 12.58 -16.78 -7.89
N VAL A 9 12.17 -17.33 -9.03
CA VAL A 9 11.57 -16.56 -10.14
C VAL A 9 10.26 -15.90 -9.72
N ILE A 10 9.39 -16.63 -9.00
CA ILE A 10 8.15 -16.09 -8.45
C ILE A 10 8.43 -14.96 -7.44
N ASN A 11 9.46 -15.11 -6.61
CA ASN A 11 9.86 -14.08 -5.65
C ASN A 11 10.51 -12.86 -6.33
N GLU A 12 11.24 -13.06 -7.43
CA GLU A 12 11.80 -12.00 -8.28
C GLU A 12 10.67 -11.17 -8.92
N ASP A 13 9.62 -11.80 -9.44
CA ASP A 13 8.42 -11.10 -9.95
C ASP A 13 7.73 -10.26 -8.86
N VAL A 14 7.50 -10.84 -7.66
CA VAL A 14 6.88 -10.11 -6.53
C VAL A 14 7.75 -8.92 -6.07
N ASN A 15 9.07 -9.08 -6.10
CA ASN A 15 10.03 -8.01 -5.82
C ASN A 15 10.02 -6.93 -6.91
N LEU A 16 9.86 -7.29 -8.19
CA LEU A 16 9.71 -6.33 -9.28
C LEU A 16 8.47 -5.46 -9.08
N GLU A 17 7.32 -6.07 -8.79
CA GLU A 17 6.08 -5.34 -8.46
C GLU A 17 6.18 -4.50 -7.16
N LEU A 18 7.12 -4.82 -6.25
CA LEU A 18 7.44 -3.98 -5.09
C LEU A 18 8.26 -2.77 -5.53
N TYR A 19 9.25 -2.96 -6.41
CA TYR A 19 10.07 -1.86 -6.92
C TYR A 19 9.26 -0.86 -7.74
N GLU A 20 8.29 -1.30 -8.55
CA GLU A 20 7.33 -0.40 -9.25
C GLU A 20 6.54 0.49 -8.27
N LEU A 21 6.13 -0.05 -7.12
CA LEU A 21 5.46 0.75 -6.09
C LEU A 21 6.43 1.74 -5.43
N LEU A 22 7.66 1.32 -5.13
CA LEU A 22 8.67 2.19 -4.50
C LEU A 22 9.14 3.31 -5.44
N GLU A 23 9.24 3.05 -6.74
CA GLU A 23 9.49 4.05 -7.78
C GLU A 23 8.40 5.13 -7.77
N LEU A 24 7.12 4.74 -7.80
CA LEU A 24 5.98 5.66 -7.71
C LEU A 24 6.02 6.55 -6.45
N TYR A 25 6.42 6.01 -5.29
CA TYR A 25 6.59 6.84 -4.08
C TYR A 25 7.82 7.76 -4.16
N CYS A 26 8.91 7.33 -4.81
CA CYS A 26 10.06 8.21 -5.06
C CYS A 26 9.69 9.37 -6.00
N GLU A 27 8.94 9.10 -7.08
CA GLU A 27 8.37 10.13 -7.96
C GLU A 27 7.45 11.09 -7.21
N LEU A 28 6.57 10.58 -6.34
CA LEU A 28 5.70 11.40 -5.48
C LEU A 28 6.51 12.35 -4.59
N LEU A 29 7.58 11.87 -3.94
CA LEU A 29 8.44 12.69 -3.09
C LEU A 29 9.21 13.75 -3.89
N ILE A 30 9.65 13.43 -5.12
CA ILE A 30 10.32 14.39 -6.02
C ILE A 30 9.32 15.45 -6.50
N ALA A 31 8.15 15.03 -7.00
CA ALA A 31 7.10 15.92 -7.49
C ALA A 31 6.55 16.85 -6.40
N ARG A 32 6.62 16.42 -5.12
CA ARG A 32 6.19 17.20 -3.95
C ARG A 32 7.35 17.57 -3.02
N PHE A 33 8.56 17.75 -3.56
CA PHE A 33 9.75 18.07 -2.76
C PHE A 33 9.58 19.32 -1.87
N GLY A 34 8.77 20.31 -2.29
CA GLY A 34 8.44 21.48 -1.48
C GLY A 34 7.65 21.18 -0.19
N LEU A 35 7.02 20.01 -0.05
CA LEU A 35 6.47 19.52 1.23
C LEU A 35 7.53 18.79 2.05
N LEU A 36 8.48 18.13 1.37
CA LEU A 36 9.61 17.42 2.00
C LEU A 36 10.72 18.35 2.50
N ASP A 37 10.86 19.56 1.95
CA ASP A 37 11.87 20.55 2.38
C ASP A 37 11.44 21.36 3.62
N GLN A 38 10.13 21.40 3.93
CA GLN A 38 9.62 22.11 5.10
C GLN A 38 10.18 21.52 6.40
N ASN A 39 10.82 22.36 7.22
CA ASN A 39 11.45 21.97 8.49
C ASN A 39 10.61 22.36 9.72
N SER A 40 9.35 22.77 9.52
CA SER A 40 8.46 23.25 10.57
C SER A 40 7.74 22.13 11.34
N THR A 41 7.70 20.91 10.81
CA THR A 41 6.98 19.76 11.40
C THR A 41 7.91 18.57 11.64
N ARG A 42 7.63 17.80 12.70
CA ARG A 42 8.28 16.50 12.96
C ARG A 42 7.56 15.33 12.30
N ASP A 43 6.35 15.55 11.81
CA ASP A 43 5.58 14.59 11.05
C ASP A 43 5.51 15.01 9.57
N PRO A 44 5.49 14.07 8.62
CA PRO A 44 5.33 14.36 7.20
C PRO A 44 3.93 14.89 6.89
N ASP A 45 3.83 15.76 5.88
CA ASP A 45 2.54 16.20 5.35
C ASP A 45 1.71 15.01 4.85
N PRO A 46 0.38 14.96 5.08
CA PRO A 46 -0.47 13.85 4.65
C PRO A 46 -0.35 13.49 3.15
N GLY A 47 -0.05 14.47 2.30
CA GLY A 47 0.15 14.30 0.87
C GLY A 47 1.48 13.66 0.44
N ILE A 48 2.39 13.37 1.37
CA ILE A 48 3.63 12.60 1.17
C ILE A 48 3.86 11.50 2.23
N SER A 49 3.10 11.51 3.33
CA SER A 49 3.26 10.62 4.49
C SER A 49 3.33 9.13 4.13
N GLU A 50 2.42 8.66 3.27
CA GLU A 50 2.41 7.26 2.80
C GLU A 50 3.73 6.88 2.11
N GLY A 51 4.27 7.75 1.25
CA GLY A 51 5.54 7.51 0.55
C GLY A 51 6.75 7.52 1.48
N VAL A 52 6.80 8.47 2.42
CA VAL A 52 7.85 8.53 3.46
C VAL A 52 7.84 7.27 4.32
N CYS A 53 6.67 6.88 4.86
CA CYS A 53 6.55 5.66 5.66
C CYS A 53 6.92 4.41 4.85
N SER A 54 6.42 4.30 3.62
CA SER A 54 6.67 3.17 2.73
C SER A 54 8.15 2.96 2.42
N ILE A 55 8.87 4.02 2.08
CA ILE A 55 10.32 3.97 1.83
C ILE A 55 11.08 3.60 3.10
N ILE A 56 10.76 4.20 4.25
CA ILE A 56 11.43 3.87 5.51
C ILE A 56 11.24 2.40 5.89
N HIS A 57 10.03 1.87 5.69
CA HIS A 57 9.69 0.50 6.04
C HIS A 57 10.26 -0.53 5.05
N ALA A 58 10.24 -0.24 3.75
CA ALA A 58 10.70 -1.17 2.71
C ALA A 58 12.23 -1.22 2.58
N ALA A 59 12.92 -0.08 2.66
CA ALA A 59 14.37 0.04 2.44
C ALA A 59 15.25 -1.06 3.10
N PRO A 60 15.09 -1.44 4.40
CA PRO A 60 15.93 -2.49 5.00
C PRO A 60 15.71 -3.91 4.43
N ARG A 61 14.69 -4.12 3.61
CA ARG A 61 14.32 -5.41 3.00
C ARG A 61 14.62 -5.46 1.49
N THR A 62 14.92 -4.33 0.87
CA THR A 62 15.29 -4.20 -0.54
C THR A 62 16.79 -4.29 -0.77
N GLU A 63 17.22 -4.71 -1.96
CA GLU A 63 18.65 -4.80 -2.31
C GLU A 63 19.27 -3.45 -2.72
N VAL A 64 18.44 -2.43 -2.96
CA VAL A 64 18.85 -1.08 -3.41
C VAL A 64 19.45 -0.29 -2.25
N LYS A 65 20.77 -0.04 -2.30
CA LYS A 65 21.52 0.63 -1.22
C LYS A 65 21.15 2.11 -1.09
N GLU A 66 20.76 2.73 -2.18
CA GLU A 66 20.33 4.12 -2.27
C GLU A 66 19.03 4.36 -1.48
N LEU A 67 18.15 3.36 -1.39
CA LEU A 67 16.96 3.42 -0.54
C LEU A 67 17.31 3.39 0.96
N LEU A 68 18.40 2.70 1.36
CA LEU A 68 18.91 2.76 2.74
C LEU A 68 19.41 4.17 3.09
N VAL A 69 20.12 4.81 2.15
CA VAL A 69 20.59 6.20 2.30
C VAL A 69 19.42 7.16 2.39
N LEU A 70 18.41 7.03 1.52
CA LEU A 70 17.20 7.85 1.55
C LEU A 70 16.41 7.64 2.85
N ARG A 71 16.23 6.40 3.31
CA ARG A 71 15.65 6.08 4.62
C ARG A 71 16.38 6.84 5.73
N ASP A 72 17.70 6.78 5.78
CA ASP A 72 18.49 7.38 6.86
C ASP A 72 18.36 8.91 6.86
N MET A 73 18.26 9.55 5.68
CA MET A 73 17.94 10.97 5.54
C MET A 73 16.52 11.31 6.05
N LEU A 74 15.50 10.53 5.66
CA LEU A 74 14.11 10.72 6.10
C LEU A 74 13.97 10.51 7.62
N MET A 75 14.62 9.49 8.18
CA MET A 75 14.66 9.22 9.62
C MET A 75 15.34 10.35 10.38
N HIS A 76 16.42 10.93 9.84
CA HIS A 76 17.09 12.07 10.45
C HIS A 76 16.22 13.34 10.42
N LYS A 77 15.47 13.57 9.33
CA LYS A 77 14.59 14.72 9.18
C LYS A 77 13.43 14.72 10.18
N TYR A 78 12.65 13.63 10.23
CA TYR A 78 11.44 13.53 11.06
C TYR A 78 11.75 13.10 12.51
N GLY A 79 12.91 12.51 12.73
CA GLY A 79 13.42 12.18 14.05
C GLY A 79 12.96 10.82 14.57
N ARG A 80 13.44 10.48 15.77
CA ARG A 80 13.46 9.10 16.29
C ARG A 80 12.09 8.47 16.47
N ASP A 81 11.11 9.22 16.98
CA ASP A 81 9.82 8.66 17.39
C ASP A 81 8.96 8.29 16.16
N PHE A 82 8.91 9.20 15.17
CA PHE A 82 8.34 8.92 13.85
C PHE A 82 9.06 7.75 13.16
N SER A 83 10.40 7.77 13.17
CA SER A 83 11.21 6.70 12.56
C SER A 83 10.88 5.32 13.12
N ALA A 84 10.78 5.19 14.45
CA ALA A 84 10.42 3.94 15.10
C ALA A 84 8.98 3.52 14.77
N ALA A 85 8.04 4.47 14.68
CA ALA A 85 6.66 4.17 14.30
C ALA A 85 6.53 3.68 12.85
N ALA A 86 7.27 4.28 11.91
CA ALA A 86 7.31 3.89 10.50
C ALA A 86 8.00 2.52 10.30
N MET A 87 9.15 2.28 10.95
CA MET A 87 9.86 1.00 10.87
C MET A 87 9.02 -0.20 11.36
N GLU A 88 8.16 0.02 12.35
CA GLU A 88 7.25 -1.00 12.89
C GLU A 88 5.84 -0.96 12.26
N ASN A 89 5.55 0.01 11.37
CA ASN A 89 4.22 0.30 10.82
C ASN A 89 3.10 0.43 11.89
N ARG A 90 3.42 0.96 13.08
CA ARG A 90 2.48 1.00 14.24
C ARG A 90 1.19 1.78 13.98
N SER A 91 1.22 2.72 13.05
CA SER A 91 0.09 3.59 12.66
C SER A 91 -0.63 3.13 11.38
N GLY A 92 -0.20 2.03 10.75
CA GLY A 92 -0.72 1.63 9.44
C GLY A 92 -0.42 2.64 8.32
N CYS A 93 0.66 3.42 8.44
CA CYS A 93 1.04 4.44 7.46
C CYS A 93 1.71 3.88 6.19
N VAL A 94 2.03 2.58 6.16
CA VAL A 94 2.51 1.87 4.97
C VAL A 94 1.33 1.21 4.26
N SER A 95 1.28 1.35 2.94
CA SER A 95 0.23 0.73 2.12
C SER A 95 0.21 -0.79 2.26
N GLU A 96 -0.99 -1.34 2.44
CA GLU A 96 -1.26 -2.79 2.42
C GLU A 96 -0.75 -3.49 1.14
N ARG A 97 -0.65 -2.76 0.03
CA ARG A 97 -0.05 -3.26 -1.23
C ARG A 97 1.44 -3.54 -1.11
N ILE A 98 2.17 -2.73 -0.34
CA ILE A 98 3.60 -2.92 -0.06
C ILE A 98 3.77 -3.99 1.02
N MET A 99 2.98 -3.94 2.09
CA MET A 99 3.07 -4.90 3.20
C MET A 99 2.99 -6.35 2.69
N ARG A 100 2.04 -6.65 1.78
CA ARG A 100 1.93 -7.99 1.18
C ARG A 100 3.12 -8.42 0.32
N LYS A 101 3.81 -7.48 -0.35
CA LYS A 101 4.98 -7.79 -1.19
C LYS A 101 6.30 -7.87 -0.42
N LEU A 102 6.38 -7.22 0.75
CA LEU A 102 7.53 -7.33 1.66
C LEU A 102 7.56 -8.64 2.46
N VAL A 103 6.47 -9.41 2.46
CA VAL A 103 6.42 -10.74 3.09
C VAL A 103 7.02 -11.76 2.13
N ILE A 104 8.23 -12.22 2.44
CA ILE A 104 8.85 -13.35 1.76
C ILE A 104 8.29 -14.64 2.38
N GLU A 105 7.19 -15.15 1.79
CA GLU A 105 6.60 -16.44 2.14
C GLU A 105 6.98 -17.51 1.09
N THR A 106 6.91 -18.79 1.46
CA THR A 106 7.07 -19.87 0.49
C THR A 106 5.80 -19.95 -0.36
N PRO A 107 5.87 -19.81 -1.71
CA PRO A 107 4.69 -19.90 -2.56
C PRO A 107 4.02 -21.27 -2.45
N SER A 108 2.69 -21.30 -2.57
CA SER A 108 1.94 -22.56 -2.55
C SER A 108 2.32 -23.44 -3.75
N GLY A 109 2.33 -24.76 -3.56
CA GLY A 109 2.65 -25.70 -4.65
C GLY A 109 1.74 -25.54 -5.87
N GLU A 110 0.48 -25.13 -5.66
CA GLU A 110 -0.46 -24.80 -6.74
C GLU A 110 0.00 -23.59 -7.58
N LEU A 111 0.51 -22.54 -6.93
CA LEU A 111 1.07 -21.37 -7.62
C LEU A 111 2.32 -21.75 -8.42
N VAL A 112 3.19 -22.61 -7.86
CA VAL A 112 4.39 -23.07 -8.56
C VAL A 112 4.05 -23.99 -9.75
N ASP A 113 3.14 -24.95 -9.58
CA ASP A 113 2.65 -25.82 -10.65
C ASP A 113 1.99 -25.01 -11.79
N ALA A 114 1.24 -23.95 -11.46
CA ALA A 114 0.63 -23.05 -12.43
C ALA A 114 1.70 -22.22 -13.18
N TYR A 115 2.66 -21.63 -12.46
CA TYR A 115 3.74 -20.82 -13.02
C TYR A 115 4.64 -21.65 -13.95
N LEU A 116 5.01 -22.87 -13.54
CA LEU A 116 5.71 -23.85 -14.40
C LEU A 116 4.87 -24.27 -15.60
N GLY A 117 3.55 -24.39 -15.44
CA GLY A 117 2.61 -24.65 -16.53
C GLY A 117 2.61 -23.58 -17.60
N GLU A 118 2.58 -22.30 -17.23
CA GLU A 118 2.64 -21.18 -18.19
C GLU A 118 4.01 -21.07 -18.88
N ILE A 119 5.12 -21.25 -18.15
CA ILE A 119 6.45 -21.33 -18.76
C ILE A 119 6.51 -22.48 -19.79
N ALA A 120 6.03 -23.67 -19.42
CA ALA A 120 6.06 -24.82 -20.32
C ALA A 120 5.22 -24.59 -21.59
N LYS A 121 4.04 -23.97 -21.48
CA LYS A 121 3.23 -23.54 -22.64
C LYS A 121 4.00 -22.56 -23.53
N ALA A 122 4.57 -21.51 -22.95
CA ALA A 122 5.31 -20.46 -23.68
C ALA A 122 6.49 -21.03 -24.49
N TYR A 123 7.20 -22.01 -23.94
CA TYR A 123 8.34 -22.67 -24.60
C TYR A 123 7.99 -23.99 -25.32
N SER A 124 6.70 -24.32 -25.48
CA SER A 124 6.21 -25.57 -26.13
C SER A 124 6.77 -26.87 -25.51
N VAL A 125 7.06 -26.86 -24.22
CA VAL A 125 7.52 -28.02 -23.45
C VAL A 125 6.31 -28.80 -22.92
N LYS A 126 6.35 -30.13 -23.03
CA LYS A 126 5.33 -30.99 -22.41
C LYS A 126 5.52 -31.03 -20.90
N TRP A 127 4.63 -30.36 -20.17
CA TRP A 127 4.56 -30.38 -18.71
C TRP A 127 3.23 -30.99 -18.24
N ALA A 128 3.29 -31.68 -17.10
CA ALA A 128 2.12 -32.17 -16.37
C ALA A 128 2.36 -31.88 -14.89
N SER A 129 1.47 -31.12 -14.26
CA SER A 129 1.55 -30.80 -12.83
C SER A 129 1.35 -32.06 -11.99
N ALA A 130 1.85 -32.05 -10.75
CA ALA A 130 1.62 -33.16 -9.82
C ALA A 130 0.12 -33.44 -9.62
N SER A 131 -0.69 -32.38 -9.60
CA SER A 131 -2.16 -32.43 -9.50
C SER A 131 -2.86 -33.02 -10.74
N SER A 132 -2.27 -32.90 -11.93
CA SER A 132 -2.79 -33.56 -13.15
C SER A 132 -2.43 -35.05 -13.21
N ILE A 133 -1.27 -35.43 -12.67
CA ILE A 133 -0.80 -36.83 -12.63
C ILE A 133 -1.66 -37.67 -11.68
N THR A 134 -2.09 -37.12 -10.54
CA THR A 134 -3.01 -37.80 -9.61
C THR A 134 -4.42 -37.97 -10.18
N ALA A 135 -4.92 -37.00 -10.94
CA ALA A 135 -6.19 -37.12 -11.66
C ALA A 135 -6.15 -38.23 -12.73
N ALA A 136 -5.06 -38.30 -13.52
CA ALA A 136 -4.88 -39.36 -14.51
C ALA A 136 -4.76 -40.77 -13.89
N ALA A 137 -4.24 -40.90 -12.67
CA ALA A 137 -4.08 -42.17 -11.98
C ALA A 137 -5.39 -42.76 -11.41
N GLN A 138 -6.45 -41.95 -11.24
CA GLN A 138 -7.74 -42.41 -10.72
C GLN A 138 -8.80 -42.65 -11.81
N GLY A 139 -8.52 -42.27 -13.07
CA GLY A 139 -9.49 -42.26 -14.17
C GLY A 139 -9.48 -43.46 -15.12
N SER A 140 -9.02 -44.65 -14.71
CA SER A 140 -8.81 -45.80 -15.62
C SER A 140 -9.69 -47.03 -15.34
N ILE A 141 -11.01 -46.84 -15.15
CA ILE A 141 -12.06 -47.84 -15.44
C ILE A 141 -13.42 -47.16 -15.59
N VAL A 142 -13.81 -46.78 -16.82
CA VAL A 142 -15.01 -47.27 -17.55
C VAL A 142 -15.07 -46.61 -18.95
N ASP A 143 -15.70 -47.31 -19.89
CA ASP A 143 -15.85 -46.96 -21.31
C ASP A 143 -17.19 -46.23 -21.59
N GLY A 144 -17.28 -45.46 -22.68
CA GLY A 144 -18.56 -45.09 -23.32
C GLY A 144 -19.09 -43.64 -23.23
N LEU A 145 -18.80 -42.84 -24.26
CA LEU A 145 -19.69 -41.94 -25.03
C LEU A 145 -20.65 -40.90 -24.36
N SER A 146 -20.61 -39.67 -24.95
CA SER A 146 -21.72 -38.72 -25.21
C SER A 146 -22.04 -37.55 -24.24
N GLY A 147 -21.86 -36.30 -24.75
CA GLY A 147 -22.94 -35.29 -24.74
C GLY A 147 -22.83 -34.02 -23.86
N SER A 148 -22.67 -32.86 -24.54
CA SER A 148 -23.11 -31.47 -24.21
C SER A 148 -22.75 -30.75 -22.89
N ASP A 149 -22.36 -29.48 -23.06
CA ASP A 149 -22.50 -28.30 -22.18
C ASP A 149 -22.54 -28.45 -20.65
N THR A 150 -21.61 -27.78 -19.96
CA THR A 150 -21.92 -26.44 -19.37
C THR A 150 -20.68 -25.68 -18.91
N LEU A 151 -20.86 -24.36 -18.74
CA LEU A 151 -19.86 -23.33 -18.46
C LEU A 151 -19.51 -23.24 -16.96
N GLU A 152 -18.21 -23.16 -16.63
CA GLU A 152 -17.78 -22.36 -15.48
C GLU A 152 -16.43 -21.70 -15.76
N SER A 153 -16.47 -20.39 -16.03
CA SER A 153 -15.31 -19.54 -16.29
C SER A 153 -15.21 -18.47 -15.20
N LEU A 154 -13.99 -18.14 -14.76
CA LEU A 154 -13.47 -16.78 -14.44
C LEU A 154 -12.21 -16.91 -13.56
N PRO A 155 -11.33 -15.88 -13.46
CA PRO A 155 -11.22 -14.68 -14.30
C PRO A 155 -9.88 -14.59 -15.05
N LEU A 156 -9.89 -14.14 -16.31
CA LEU A 156 -8.66 -13.69 -16.98
C LEU A 156 -8.22 -12.33 -16.43
N TYR A 157 -6.95 -12.21 -16.05
CA TYR A 157 -6.29 -10.91 -15.92
C TYR A 157 -5.70 -10.49 -17.28
N SER A 158 -6.58 -10.17 -18.23
CA SER A 158 -6.16 -9.59 -19.52
C SER A 158 -5.96 -8.09 -19.40
N ARG A 159 -4.78 -7.62 -19.81
CA ARG A 159 -4.52 -6.21 -20.13
C ARG A 159 -5.42 -5.79 -21.31
N GLU A 160 -6.42 -4.96 -21.06
CA GLU A 160 -7.16 -4.26 -22.12
C GLU A 160 -6.49 -2.90 -22.37
N ILE A 161 -5.94 -2.71 -23.58
CA ILE A 161 -5.47 -1.42 -24.08
C ILE A 161 -6.72 -0.64 -24.51
N SER A 162 -7.10 0.40 -23.75
CA SER A 162 -8.23 1.26 -24.10
C SER A 162 -7.77 2.53 -24.82
N ASP A 163 -7.70 2.44 -26.16
CA ASP A 163 -7.68 3.62 -27.02
C ASP A 163 -9.07 4.28 -27.05
N LYS A 164 -9.27 5.32 -26.23
CA LYS A 164 -10.13 6.48 -26.55
C LYS A 164 -9.98 7.62 -25.55
N LEU A 165 -9.52 8.76 -26.04
CA LEU A 165 -9.46 10.04 -25.34
C LEU A 165 -10.89 10.53 -25.02
N PRO A 166 -11.19 11.02 -23.80
CA PRO A 166 -12.50 11.60 -23.48
C PRO A 166 -12.62 13.04 -24.00
N ASP A 167 -13.78 13.36 -24.60
CA ASP A 167 -14.13 14.72 -25.02
C ASP A 167 -14.37 15.64 -23.81
N ILE A 168 -13.95 16.90 -23.95
CA ILE A 168 -14.08 17.95 -22.92
C ILE A 168 -15.44 18.66 -23.11
N PRO A 169 -16.34 18.66 -22.11
CA PRO A 169 -17.55 19.49 -22.17
C PRO A 169 -17.19 20.98 -21.96
N PRO A 170 -17.84 21.91 -22.67
CA PRO A 170 -17.54 23.33 -22.55
C PRO A 170 -18.03 23.89 -21.20
N THR A 171 -17.19 24.74 -20.60
CA THR A 171 -17.58 25.61 -19.47
C THR A 171 -18.41 26.79 -19.99
N GLU A 172 -19.57 27.04 -19.39
CA GLU A 172 -20.31 28.30 -19.57
C GLU A 172 -20.23 29.18 -18.33
N ASP A 173 -20.14 30.49 -18.56
CA ASP A 173 -19.85 31.54 -17.56
C ASP A 173 -21.06 31.94 -16.69
N GLU A 174 -20.71 32.53 -15.53
CA GLU A 174 -21.44 33.55 -14.77
C GLU A 174 -22.85 34.00 -15.24
N THR A 175 -23.86 33.87 -14.37
CA THR A 175 -24.57 35.01 -13.71
C THR A 175 -25.84 34.56 -12.98
N GLY A 176 -26.14 35.12 -11.80
CA GLY A 176 -27.50 35.02 -11.22
C GLY A 176 -27.67 35.19 -9.70
N LYS A 177 -28.09 36.38 -9.24
CA LYS A 177 -28.62 36.62 -7.88
C LYS A 177 -29.90 35.81 -7.61
N HIS A 178 -30.22 35.50 -6.33
CA HIS A 178 -31.43 36.00 -5.63
C HIS A 178 -31.65 35.45 -4.18
N LYS A 179 -31.60 36.37 -3.20
CA LYS A 179 -32.50 36.62 -2.03
C LYS A 179 -33.02 35.51 -1.05
N ALA A 180 -32.51 35.57 0.18
CA ALA A 180 -33.19 35.81 1.49
C ALA A 180 -34.54 35.15 1.92
N SER A 181 -34.51 34.44 3.08
CA SER A 181 -35.49 34.44 4.20
C SER A 181 -34.85 33.70 5.40
N ALA A 182 -34.66 34.24 6.62
CA ALA A 182 -35.61 34.36 7.75
C ALA A 182 -36.45 33.09 8.03
N GLY A 183 -36.52 32.49 9.23
CA GLY A 183 -35.84 32.70 10.53
C GLY A 183 -36.54 31.90 11.65
N GLY A 184 -35.95 31.67 12.85
CA GLY A 184 -36.70 31.04 13.97
C GLY A 184 -35.92 30.37 15.13
N LYS A 185 -35.92 31.04 16.28
CA LYS A 185 -35.73 30.57 17.69
C LYS A 185 -36.39 29.21 18.04
N SER A 186 -36.09 28.45 19.12
CA SER A 186 -35.10 28.52 20.22
C SER A 186 -35.33 27.35 21.22
N HIS A 187 -34.32 26.90 21.98
CA HIS A 187 -34.47 26.51 23.41
C HIS A 187 -33.13 26.43 24.17
N GLN A 188 -33.16 26.75 25.46
CA GLN A 188 -32.08 26.58 26.45
C GLN A 188 -32.32 25.29 27.26
N THR A 189 -31.28 24.70 27.85
CA THR A 189 -31.21 24.34 29.29
C THR A 189 -29.72 24.18 29.68
N GLU A 190 -29.41 24.43 30.96
CA GLU A 190 -28.07 24.44 31.59
C GLU A 190 -27.45 23.02 31.64
N HIS A 191 -26.14 22.78 31.77
CA HIS A 191 -25.11 23.39 32.64
C HIS A 191 -23.72 23.28 31.94
N SER A 192 -22.56 23.68 32.46
CA SER A 192 -22.15 24.24 33.77
C SER A 192 -21.05 25.32 33.57
N LYS A 193 -20.06 25.41 34.49
CA LYS A 193 -18.83 26.23 34.45
C LYS A 193 -17.71 25.54 35.27
N GLU A 194 -16.52 26.16 35.27
CA GLU A 194 -15.31 25.84 36.06
C GLU A 194 -14.51 24.61 35.53
N GLU A 195 -13.18 24.63 35.39
CA GLU A 195 -12.15 25.64 35.66
C GLU A 195 -10.95 25.43 34.71
N THR A 196 -10.53 26.45 33.97
CA THR A 196 -9.21 26.46 33.28
C THR A 196 -8.23 27.29 34.09
N GLU A 197 -7.79 26.78 35.26
CA GLU A 197 -6.67 27.38 35.98
C GLU A 197 -5.38 27.21 35.17
N ASP A 198 -4.56 28.26 35.09
CA ASP A 198 -3.37 28.33 34.24
C ASP A 198 -2.40 27.15 34.46
N GLU A 199 -2.42 26.17 33.53
CA GLU A 199 -1.45 25.06 33.49
C GLU A 199 -0.01 25.60 33.51
N PHE A 200 0.20 26.76 32.89
CA PHE A 200 1.48 27.47 32.87
C PHE A 200 1.95 27.91 34.28
N ALA A 201 1.03 28.33 35.15
CA ALA A 201 1.36 28.70 36.53
C ALA A 201 1.69 27.47 37.40
N VAL A 202 1.01 26.33 37.15
CA VAL A 202 1.32 25.05 37.79
C VAL A 202 2.70 24.54 37.39
N LEU A 203 3.04 24.65 36.09
CA LEU A 203 4.37 24.30 35.56
C LEU A 203 5.47 25.21 36.11
N ALA A 204 5.23 26.52 36.22
CA ALA A 204 6.17 27.47 36.80
C ALA A 204 6.56 27.11 38.25
N ARG A 205 5.58 26.79 39.10
CA ARG A 205 5.84 26.35 40.49
C ARG A 205 6.70 25.09 40.56
N ARG A 206 6.41 24.08 39.72
CA ARG A 206 7.22 22.84 39.64
C ARG A 206 8.67 23.11 39.21
N PHE A 207 8.89 24.08 38.32
CA PHE A 207 10.24 24.49 37.92
C PHE A 207 11.02 25.21 39.03
N GLU A 208 10.36 25.96 39.91
CA GLU A 208 11.03 26.59 41.06
C GLU A 208 11.42 25.57 42.14
N GLU A 209 10.63 24.53 42.37
CA GLU A 209 10.95 23.46 43.32
C GLU A 209 12.19 22.66 42.90
N LEU A 210 12.34 22.38 41.60
CA LEU A 210 13.53 21.73 41.04
C LEU A 210 14.82 22.58 41.13
N LYS A 211 14.70 23.88 41.37
CA LYS A 211 15.83 24.82 41.51
C LYS A 211 16.39 24.93 42.94
N LYS A 212 15.80 24.21 43.91
CA LYS A 212 16.19 24.22 45.33
C LYS A 212 16.88 22.91 45.79
N ARG A 213 17.42 22.14 44.84
CA ARG A 213 18.20 20.91 45.08
C ARG A 213 19.59 21.04 44.47
#